data_AF-A0A3N5FER4-F1
#
_entry.id   AF-A0A3N5FER4-F1
#
_cell.length_a   1.000
_cell.length_b   1.000
_cell.length_c   1.000
_cell.angle_alpha   90.00
_cell.angle_beta   90.00
_cell.angle_gamma   90.00
#
_symmetry.space_group_name_H-M   'P 1'
#
loop_
_entity.id
_entity.type
_entity.pdbx_description
1 polymer ?
#
loop_
_entity_poly.entity_id
_entity_poly.type
_entity_poly.pdbx_seq_one_letter_code
_entity_poly.pdbx_strand_id
1 'polypeptide(L)'
;MADPKVEKVLHGADNDIMLLKRDCKFEFESVFDTQVAARFAGRLELGLQAVLETEFGVRLSKSYQRCDWSRRPLSPPQEKYAAEDVAHLVALRDRLLPDLRNRGREAWAREEGQALAKLAPAPVREPADFLKAKGAFELDGRALAVLRELFALRDEWARNADLPLFKIVGDE
;
A
#
# COMPACT_ATOMS: atom_id res chain seq x y z
N MET A 1 -13.31 9.41 -6.82
CA MET A 1 -12.04 9.69 -6.12
C MET A 1 -11.44 11.05 -6.49
N ALA A 2 -11.71 11.59 -7.69
CA ALA A 2 -11.12 12.85 -8.17
C ALA A 2 -11.87 14.15 -7.81
N ASP A 3 -12.99 14.10 -7.07
CA ASP A 3 -13.65 15.34 -6.63
C ASP A 3 -12.79 16.05 -5.57
N PRO A 4 -12.29 17.28 -5.81
CA PRO A 4 -11.46 17.99 -4.85
C PRO A 4 -12.23 18.49 -3.63
N LYS A 5 -13.57 18.57 -3.69
CA LYS A 5 -14.41 19.01 -2.56
C LYS A 5 -14.64 17.90 -1.53
N VAL A 6 -14.36 16.65 -1.89
CA VAL A 6 -14.51 15.49 -1.01
C VAL A 6 -13.11 15.02 -0.60
N GLU A 7 -12.76 15.12 0.67
CA GLU A 7 -11.48 14.61 1.16
C GLU A 7 -11.49 13.08 1.23
N LYS A 8 -10.43 12.43 0.74
CA LYS A 8 -10.27 10.96 0.84
C LYS A 8 -9.29 10.69 1.97
N VAL A 9 -9.77 10.05 3.03
CA VAL A 9 -8.96 9.72 4.20
C VAL A 9 -8.46 8.29 4.07
N LEU A 10 -7.13 8.12 4.08
CA LEU A 10 -6.45 6.83 3.99
C LEU A 10 -5.39 6.70 5.10
N HIS A 11 -4.73 5.55 5.19
CA HIS A 11 -3.65 5.31 6.13
C HIS A 11 -2.51 4.55 5.45
N GLY A 12 -1.36 5.20 5.20
CA GLY A 12 -0.25 4.57 4.48
C GLY A 12 -0.63 4.23 3.03
N ALA A 13 -1.13 5.24 2.31
CA ALA A 13 -1.89 5.09 1.07
C ALA A 13 -1.05 4.93 -0.21
N ASP A 14 0.28 4.88 -0.10
CA ASP A 14 1.20 4.87 -1.23
C ASP A 14 0.91 3.70 -2.18
N ASN A 15 0.91 2.47 -1.66
CA ASN A 15 0.63 1.28 -2.43
C ASN A 15 -0.83 1.24 -2.92
N ASP A 16 -1.78 1.62 -2.07
CA ASP A 16 -3.21 1.62 -2.41
C ASP A 16 -3.49 2.54 -3.60
N ILE A 17 -2.95 3.77 -3.59
CA ILE A 17 -3.13 4.73 -4.68
C ILE A 17 -2.50 4.20 -5.97
N MET A 18 -1.26 3.70 -5.89
CA MET A 18 -0.56 3.16 -7.07
C MET A 18 -1.31 1.97 -7.68
N LEU A 19 -1.85 1.06 -6.86
CA LEU A 19 -2.61 -0.11 -7.30
C LEU A 19 -3.98 0.28 -7.86
N LEU A 20 -4.74 1.14 -7.18
CA LEU A 20 -6.05 1.61 -7.64
C LEU A 20 -5.95 2.41 -8.96
N LYS A 21 -4.87 3.17 -9.15
CA LYS A 21 -4.55 3.79 -10.44
C LYS A 21 -4.28 2.77 -11.52
N ARG A 22 -3.47 1.74 -11.23
CA ARG A 22 -3.10 0.71 -12.20
C ARG A 22 -4.29 -0.14 -12.63
N ASP A 23 -5.02 -0.69 -11.66
CA ASP A 23 -6.01 -1.74 -11.88
C ASP A 23 -7.42 -1.20 -12.08
N CYS A 24 -7.77 -0.11 -11.35
CA CYS A 24 -9.11 0.47 -11.39
C CYS A 24 -9.18 1.78 -12.17
N LYS A 25 -8.05 2.30 -12.67
CA LYS A 25 -7.96 3.59 -13.39
C LYS A 25 -8.52 4.77 -12.58
N PHE A 26 -8.38 4.70 -11.27
CA PHE A 26 -8.85 5.77 -10.38
C PHE A 26 -7.92 6.97 -10.41
N GLU A 27 -8.50 8.17 -10.48
CA GLU A 27 -7.78 9.41 -10.21
C GLU A 27 -8.08 9.92 -8.80
N PHE A 28 -7.07 10.51 -8.17
CA PHE A 28 -7.15 10.98 -6.80
C PHE A 28 -6.91 12.48 -6.73
N GLU A 29 -7.71 13.15 -5.92
CA GLU A 29 -7.54 14.54 -5.50
C GLU A 29 -7.73 14.61 -3.99
N SER A 30 -7.37 15.70 -3.30
CA SER A 30 -7.71 15.92 -1.88
C SER A 30 -7.52 14.69 -0.96
N VAL A 31 -6.34 14.06 -1.00
CA VAL A 31 -5.99 12.92 -0.15
C VAL A 31 -5.50 13.43 1.21
N PHE A 32 -5.94 12.79 2.28
CA PHE A 32 -5.41 12.96 3.63
C PHE A 32 -4.93 11.60 4.16
N ASP A 33 -3.62 11.49 4.39
CA ASP A 33 -3.03 10.26 4.92
C ASP A 33 -2.81 10.36 6.44
N THR A 34 -3.50 9.52 7.19
CA THR A 34 -3.44 9.50 8.66
C THR A 34 -2.11 8.97 9.21
N GLN A 35 -1.37 8.15 8.46
CA GLN A 35 -0.02 7.72 8.85
C GLN A 35 0.97 8.88 8.76
N VAL A 36 0.90 9.65 7.67
CA VAL A 36 1.70 10.87 7.50
C VAL A 36 1.33 11.92 8.56
N ALA A 37 0.04 12.12 8.79
CA ALA A 37 -0.43 13.01 9.85
C ALA A 37 0.08 12.58 11.24
N ALA A 38 0.02 11.28 11.57
CA ALA A 38 0.54 10.75 12.83
C ALA A 38 2.06 11.00 12.98
N ARG A 39 2.81 10.83 11.89
CA ARG A 39 4.25 11.13 11.85
C ARG A 39 4.53 12.61 12.14
N PHE A 40 3.83 13.53 11.49
CA PHE A 40 4.01 14.97 11.74
C PHE A 40 3.49 15.42 13.11
N ALA A 41 2.51 14.72 13.67
CA ALA A 41 2.06 14.86 15.05
C ALA A 41 3.06 14.29 16.08
N GLY A 42 4.13 13.62 15.64
CA GLY A 42 5.19 13.11 16.49
C GLY A 42 4.87 11.77 17.16
N ARG A 43 3.99 10.96 16.57
CA ARG A 43 3.77 9.58 17.01
C ARG A 43 4.94 8.70 16.56
N LEU A 44 5.34 7.75 17.42
CA LEU A 44 6.46 6.85 17.16
C LEU A 44 6.02 5.62 16.37
N GLU A 45 4.91 5.01 16.78
CA GLU A 45 4.32 3.86 16.09
C GLU A 45 3.28 4.34 15.09
N LEU A 46 3.53 4.04 13.81
CA LEU A 46 2.78 4.63 12.69
C LEU A 46 1.77 3.69 12.04
N GLY A 47 1.79 2.40 12.37
CA GLY A 47 0.82 1.45 11.83
C GLY A 47 -0.58 1.72 12.37
N LEU A 48 -1.62 1.52 11.54
CA LEU A 48 -3.01 1.85 11.85
C LEU A 48 -3.44 1.37 13.22
N GLN A 49 -3.19 0.09 13.53
CA GLN A 49 -3.52 -0.50 14.83
C GLN A 49 -2.89 0.26 15.99
N ALA A 50 -1.59 0.59 15.91
CA ALA A 50 -0.88 1.25 17.00
C ALA A 50 -1.36 2.69 17.19
N VAL A 51 -1.64 3.40 16.09
CA VAL A 51 -2.19 4.75 16.14
C VAL A 51 -3.60 4.73 16.72
N LEU A 52 -4.47 3.80 16.32
CA LEU A 52 -5.81 3.67 16.88
C LEU A 52 -5.81 3.26 18.35
N GLU A 53 -4.90 2.39 18.77
CA GLU A 53 -4.74 2.03 20.18
C GLU A 53 -4.29 3.25 21.00
N THR A 54 -3.35 4.04 20.48
CA THR A 54 -2.85 5.25 21.16
C THR A 54 -3.91 6.36 21.24
N GLU A 55 -4.64 6.60 20.15
CA GLU A 55 -5.57 7.73 20.05
C GLU A 55 -6.96 7.44 20.64
N PHE A 56 -7.40 6.18 20.58
CA PHE A 56 -8.76 5.78 20.95
C PHE A 56 -8.84 4.58 21.90
N GLY A 57 -7.73 3.93 22.23
CA GLY A 57 -7.74 2.68 23.00
C GLY A 57 -8.32 1.49 22.22
N VAL A 58 -8.49 1.62 20.90
CA VAL A 58 -9.07 0.58 20.04
C VAL A 58 -8.01 -0.42 19.65
N ARG A 59 -8.22 -1.71 19.96
CA ARG A 59 -7.33 -2.80 19.57
C ARG A 59 -7.88 -3.55 18.38
N LEU A 60 -7.22 -3.41 17.24
CA LEU A 60 -7.53 -4.19 16.04
C LEU A 60 -6.89 -5.58 16.10
N SER A 61 -7.55 -6.55 15.47
CA SER A 61 -7.00 -7.90 15.32
C SER A 61 -6.04 -7.96 14.14
N LYS A 62 -4.89 -8.64 14.27
CA LYS A 62 -3.95 -8.86 13.15
C LYS A 62 -4.36 -10.01 12.20
N SER A 63 -5.52 -10.61 12.41
CA SER A 63 -5.80 -12.00 12.01
C SER A 63 -6.06 -12.24 10.51
N TYR A 64 -6.08 -11.22 9.64
CA TYR A 64 -6.43 -11.40 8.22
C TYR A 64 -5.53 -10.67 7.20
N GLN A 65 -4.42 -10.06 7.64
CA GLN A 65 -3.50 -9.35 6.73
C GLN A 65 -2.88 -10.25 5.64
N ARG A 66 -2.71 -11.54 5.90
CA ARG A 66 -2.10 -12.52 4.98
C ARG A 66 -3.07 -13.58 4.45
N CYS A 67 -4.38 -13.34 4.59
CA CYS A 67 -5.38 -14.29 4.09
C CYS A 67 -5.61 -14.12 2.58
N ASP A 68 -6.16 -15.16 1.95
CA ASP A 68 -6.56 -15.10 0.56
C ASP A 68 -7.89 -14.35 0.40
N TRP A 69 -7.79 -13.08 -0.01
CA TRP A 69 -8.90 -12.17 -0.23
C TRP A 69 -9.61 -12.37 -1.57
N SER A 70 -9.17 -13.32 -2.42
CA SER A 70 -9.83 -13.64 -3.69
C SER A 70 -11.03 -14.57 -3.51
N ARG A 71 -11.05 -15.38 -2.44
CA ARG A 71 -12.11 -16.36 -2.19
C ARG A 71 -13.47 -15.68 -2.00
N ARG A 72 -14.52 -16.29 -2.56
CA ARG A 72 -15.90 -15.81 -2.42
C ARG A 72 -16.84 -16.95 -1.98
N PRO A 73 -17.85 -16.65 -1.14
CA PRO A 73 -18.09 -15.37 -0.44
C PRO A 73 -16.98 -15.05 0.59
N LEU A 74 -16.89 -13.80 1.04
CA LEU A 74 -16.03 -13.45 2.16
C LEU A 74 -16.55 -14.13 3.43
N SER A 75 -15.64 -14.53 4.32
CA SER A 75 -16.04 -15.04 5.64
C SER A 75 -16.43 -13.88 6.57
N PRO A 76 -17.34 -14.09 7.54
CA PRO A 76 -17.71 -13.03 8.49
C PRO A 76 -16.51 -12.37 9.22
N PRO A 77 -15.44 -13.11 9.58
CA PRO A 77 -14.24 -12.47 10.12
C PRO A 77 -13.48 -11.57 9.13
N GLN A 78 -13.43 -11.93 7.84
CA GLN A 78 -12.83 -11.09 6.79
C GLN A 78 -13.63 -9.80 6.60
N GLU A 79 -14.97 -9.89 6.54
CA GLU A 79 -15.83 -8.71 6.43
C GLU A 79 -15.65 -7.75 7.61
N LYS A 80 -15.62 -8.30 8.83
CA LYS A 80 -15.36 -7.53 10.05
C LYS A 80 -13.99 -6.84 10.00
N TYR A 81 -12.95 -7.57 9.64
CA TYR A 81 -11.60 -7.02 9.51
C TYR A 81 -11.55 -5.88 8.48
N ALA A 82 -12.15 -6.07 7.30
CA ALA A 82 -12.18 -5.04 6.25
C ALA A 82 -12.94 -3.77 6.69
N ALA A 83 -14.03 -3.93 7.45
CA ALA A 83 -14.77 -2.80 8.00
C ALA A 83 -13.96 -2.04 9.06
N GLU A 84 -13.26 -2.76 9.95
CA GLU A 84 -12.44 -2.19 11.02
C GLU A 84 -11.27 -1.34 10.49
N ASP A 85 -10.69 -1.70 9.34
CA ASP A 85 -9.59 -0.96 8.69
C ASP A 85 -10.00 0.46 8.25
N VAL A 86 -11.30 0.72 8.05
CA VAL A 86 -11.80 2.04 7.60
C VAL A 86 -12.69 2.75 8.62
N ALA A 87 -13.30 2.01 9.55
CA ALA A 87 -14.34 2.52 10.46
C ALA A 87 -13.90 3.74 11.28
N HIS A 88 -12.61 3.84 11.61
CA HIS A 88 -12.07 4.88 12.48
C HIS A 88 -11.26 5.96 11.76
N LEU A 89 -11.05 5.87 10.43
CA LEU A 89 -10.11 6.75 9.73
C LEU A 89 -10.53 8.23 9.75
N VAL A 90 -11.83 8.52 9.57
CA VAL A 90 -12.32 9.90 9.62
C VAL A 90 -12.17 10.50 11.01
N ALA A 91 -12.53 9.73 12.05
CA ALA A 91 -12.34 10.15 13.43
C ALA A 91 -10.85 10.35 13.76
N LEU A 92 -9.97 9.47 13.25
CA LEU A 92 -8.53 9.59 13.42
C LEU A 92 -7.98 10.86 12.77
N ARG A 93 -8.42 11.17 11.55
CA ARG A 93 -8.10 12.43 10.88
C ARG A 93 -8.52 13.63 11.71
N ASP A 94 -9.75 13.63 12.24
CA ASP A 94 -10.26 14.74 13.08
C ASP A 94 -9.52 14.86 14.42
N ARG A 95 -8.99 13.75 14.93
CA ARG A 95 -8.16 13.71 16.14
C ARG A 95 -6.77 14.29 15.91
N LEU A 96 -6.14 13.98 14.78
CA LEU A 96 -4.77 14.37 14.45
C LEU A 96 -4.67 15.82 13.94
N LEU A 97 -5.69 16.31 13.23
CA LEU A 97 -5.66 17.62 12.58
C LEU A 97 -5.45 18.80 13.56
N PRO A 98 -6.09 18.87 14.74
CA PRO A 98 -5.82 19.91 15.72
C PRO A 98 -4.38 19.88 16.26
N ASP A 99 -3.79 18.70 16.46
CA ASP A 99 -2.39 18.57 16.90
C ASP A 99 -1.43 19.10 15.83
N LEU A 100 -1.69 18.78 14.55
CA LEU A 100 -0.94 19.36 13.43
C LEU A 100 -1.06 20.88 13.36
N ARG A 101 -2.27 21.42 13.57
CA ARG A 101 -2.52 22.88 13.61
C ARG A 101 -1.73 23.56 14.72
N ASN A 102 -1.79 23.01 15.93
CA ASN A 102 -1.07 23.55 17.08
C ASN A 102 0.45 23.56 16.88
N ARG A 103 0.97 22.61 16.08
CA ARG A 103 2.38 22.52 15.71
C ARG A 103 2.75 23.32 14.46
N GLY A 104 1.79 23.93 13.76
CA GLY A 104 2.02 24.61 12.48
C GLY A 104 2.37 23.67 11.32
N ARG A 105 1.96 22.39 11.37
CA ARG A 105 2.35 21.34 10.42
C ARG A 105 1.20 20.81 9.55
N GLU A 106 0.01 21.42 9.64
CA GLU A 106 -1.14 21.03 8.78
C GLU A 106 -0.79 21.11 7.30
N ALA A 107 -0.13 22.20 6.87
CA ALA A 107 0.25 22.40 5.47
C ALA A 107 1.14 21.27 4.94
N TRP A 108 2.08 20.78 5.76
CA TRP A 108 2.99 19.69 5.39
C TRP A 108 2.21 18.39 5.15
N ALA A 109 1.28 18.05 6.04
CA ALA A 109 0.44 16.86 5.85
C ALA A 109 -0.43 16.96 4.58
N ARG A 110 -0.92 18.15 4.25
CA ARG A 110 -1.70 18.39 3.01
C ARG A 110 -0.84 18.29 1.76
N GLU A 111 0.39 18.80 1.80
CA GLU A 111 1.35 18.69 0.70
C GLU A 111 1.71 17.24 0.41
N GLU A 112 2.00 16.45 1.45
CA GLU A 112 2.23 15.01 1.30
C GLU A 112 1.01 14.29 0.72
N GLY A 113 -0.20 14.66 1.15
CA GLY A 113 -1.44 14.15 0.55
C GLY A 113 -1.55 14.46 -0.95
N GLN A 114 -1.16 15.67 -1.37
CA GLN A 114 -1.11 16.03 -2.79
C GLN A 114 -0.02 15.26 -3.55
N ALA A 115 1.14 15.02 -2.94
CA ALA A 115 2.20 14.21 -3.53
C ALA A 115 1.74 12.77 -3.74
N LEU A 116 1.08 12.17 -2.72
CA LEU A 116 0.47 10.84 -2.81
C LEU A 116 -0.56 10.77 -3.94
N ALA A 117 -1.45 11.76 -4.06
CA ALA A 117 -2.45 11.82 -5.13
C ALA A 117 -1.80 11.86 -6.54
N LYS A 118 -0.59 12.40 -6.67
CA LYS A 118 0.17 12.50 -7.93
C LYS A 118 1.03 11.28 -8.24
N LEU A 119 1.11 10.28 -7.35
CA LEU A 119 1.87 9.06 -7.62
C LEU A 119 1.45 8.43 -8.94
N ALA A 120 2.44 7.98 -9.72
CA ALA A 120 2.18 7.22 -10.93
C ALA A 120 1.52 5.87 -10.56
N PRO A 121 0.77 5.23 -11.48
CA PRO A 121 0.32 3.86 -11.29
C PRO A 121 1.50 2.93 -10.96
N ALA A 122 1.23 1.86 -10.19
CA ALA A 122 2.27 0.88 -9.87
C ALA A 122 2.95 0.38 -11.15
N PRO A 123 4.30 0.34 -11.19
CA PRO A 123 5.02 -0.02 -12.40
C PRO A 123 4.68 -1.44 -12.85
N VAL A 124 4.65 -1.63 -14.16
CA VAL A 124 4.58 -2.96 -14.75
C VAL A 124 6.00 -3.52 -14.79
N ARG A 125 6.13 -4.83 -14.56
CA ARG A 125 7.42 -5.50 -14.64
C ARG A 125 7.99 -5.39 -16.05
N GLU A 126 9.25 -5.01 -16.14
CA GLU A 126 9.98 -4.87 -17.40
C GLU A 126 10.93 -6.05 -17.62
N PRO A 127 11.26 -6.39 -18.88
CA PRO A 127 12.23 -7.45 -19.18
C PRO A 127 13.59 -7.25 -18.49
N ALA A 128 13.99 -6.01 -18.21
CA ALA A 128 15.25 -5.68 -17.53
C ALA A 128 15.24 -5.95 -16.01
N ASP A 129 14.08 -6.22 -15.41
CA ASP A 129 13.95 -6.44 -13.97
C ASP A 129 14.66 -7.72 -13.48
N PHE A 130 15.10 -8.61 -14.38
CA PHE A 130 15.94 -9.76 -14.01
C PHE A 130 17.23 -9.35 -13.30
N LEU A 131 17.75 -8.14 -13.56
CA LEU A 131 18.94 -7.59 -12.88
C LEU A 131 18.67 -7.24 -11.42
N LYS A 132 17.40 -7.08 -11.03
CA LYS A 132 16.98 -6.83 -9.64
C LYS A 132 16.79 -8.13 -8.85
N ALA A 133 16.88 -9.29 -9.50
CA ALA A 133 16.75 -10.57 -8.82
C ALA A 133 17.88 -10.76 -7.80
N LYS A 134 17.57 -11.42 -6.68
CA LYS A 134 18.54 -11.72 -5.63
C LYS A 134 19.69 -12.55 -6.21
N GLY A 135 20.94 -12.15 -5.95
CA GLY A 135 22.13 -12.82 -6.46
C GLY A 135 22.46 -12.55 -7.94
N ALA A 136 21.66 -11.77 -8.67
CA ALA A 136 21.93 -11.47 -10.08
C ALA A 136 23.31 -10.81 -10.29
N PHE A 137 23.75 -9.98 -9.34
CA PHE A 137 25.04 -9.30 -9.40
C PHE A 137 26.26 -10.23 -9.25
N GLU A 138 26.06 -11.45 -8.74
CA GLU A 138 27.13 -12.45 -8.55
C GLU A 138 27.30 -13.35 -9.78
N LEU A 139 26.36 -13.29 -10.72
CA LEU A 139 26.35 -14.13 -11.91
C LEU A 139 27.29 -13.60 -13.00
N ASP A 140 27.98 -14.51 -13.68
CA ASP A 140 28.73 -14.18 -14.87
C ASP A 140 27.81 -13.88 -16.08
N GLY A 141 28.37 -13.40 -17.19
CA GLY A 141 27.58 -13.02 -18.36
C GLY A 141 26.75 -14.16 -18.96
N ARG A 142 27.23 -15.41 -18.85
CA ARG A 142 26.49 -16.57 -19.36
C ARG A 142 25.32 -16.91 -18.43
N ALA A 143 25.55 -16.93 -17.12
CA ALA A 143 24.53 -17.16 -16.12
C ALA A 143 23.49 -16.04 -16.11
N LEU A 144 23.87 -14.78 -16.33
CA LEU A 144 22.95 -13.66 -16.51
C LEU A 144 22.04 -13.84 -17.74
N ALA A 145 22.59 -14.33 -18.86
CA ALA A 145 21.78 -14.62 -20.04
C ALA A 145 20.74 -15.71 -19.74
N VAL A 146 21.12 -16.77 -19.00
CA VAL A 146 20.19 -17.82 -18.55
C VAL A 146 19.14 -17.25 -17.60
N LEU A 147 19.54 -16.43 -16.62
CA LEU A 147 18.63 -15.79 -15.68
C LEU A 147 17.59 -14.94 -16.40
N ARG A 148 17.98 -14.18 -17.44
CA ARG A 148 17.05 -13.37 -18.23
C ARG A 148 15.94 -14.23 -18.85
N GLU A 149 16.29 -15.35 -19.48
CA GLU A 149 15.32 -16.25 -20.11
C GLU A 149 14.42 -16.93 -19.06
N LEU A 150 15.00 -17.38 -17.94
CA LEU A 150 14.23 -17.98 -16.83
C LEU A 150 13.27 -16.96 -16.20
N PHE A 151 13.72 -15.72 -16.03
CA PHE A 151 12.91 -14.64 -15.47
C PHE A 151 11.72 -14.31 -16.38
N ALA A 152 11.94 -14.24 -17.69
CA ALA A 152 10.88 -14.03 -18.68
C ALA A 152 9.87 -15.20 -18.68
N LEU A 153 10.36 -16.44 -18.69
CA LEU A 153 9.52 -17.63 -18.66
C LEU A 153 8.68 -17.73 -17.38
N ARG A 154 9.29 -17.42 -16.23
CA ARG A 154 8.58 -17.39 -14.94
C ARG A 154 7.46 -16.35 -14.94
N ASP A 155 7.70 -15.18 -15.51
CA ASP A 155 6.69 -14.12 -15.59
C ASP A 155 5.54 -14.50 -16.54
N GLU A 156 5.86 -15.16 -17.67
CA GLU A 156 4.84 -15.73 -18.57
C GLU A 156 3.97 -16.77 -17.86
N TRP A 157 4.58 -17.73 -17.17
CA TRP A 157 3.86 -18.75 -16.41
C TRP A 157 2.98 -18.15 -15.30
N ALA A 158 3.49 -17.14 -14.59
CA ALA A 158 2.75 -16.42 -13.56
C ALA A 158 1.52 -15.71 -14.12
N ARG A 159 1.65 -15.02 -15.27
CA ARG A 159 0.52 -14.36 -15.94
C ARG A 159 -0.51 -15.38 -16.43
N ASN A 160 -0.07 -16.49 -17.03
CA ASN A 160 -0.96 -17.53 -17.53
C ASN A 160 -1.73 -18.24 -16.40
N ALA A 161 -1.11 -18.41 -15.23
CA ALA A 161 -1.74 -19.03 -14.07
C ALA A 161 -2.50 -18.04 -13.17
N ASP A 162 -2.40 -16.73 -13.43
CA ASP A 162 -2.88 -15.66 -12.54
C ASP A 162 -2.38 -15.83 -11.08
N LEU A 163 -1.08 -16.12 -10.94
CA LEU A 163 -0.43 -16.33 -9.65
C LEU A 163 0.80 -15.42 -9.50
N PRO A 164 1.11 -14.96 -8.26
CA PRO A 164 2.35 -14.25 -8.00
C PRO A 164 3.57 -15.15 -8.25
N LEU A 165 4.70 -14.57 -8.68
CA LEU A 165 5.91 -15.29 -9.09
C LEU A 165 6.39 -16.35 -8.10
N PHE A 166 6.35 -16.05 -6.79
CA PHE A 166 6.83 -16.96 -5.75
C PHE A 166 5.99 -18.24 -5.62
N LYS A 167 4.76 -18.27 -6.17
CA LYS A 167 3.94 -19.49 -6.27
C LYS A 167 4.24 -20.32 -7.51
N ILE A 168 4.96 -19.76 -8.48
CA ILE A 168 5.42 -20.47 -9.68
C ILE A 168 6.77 -21.11 -9.39
N VAL A 169 7.81 -20.28 -9.17
CA VAL A 169 9.17 -20.70 -8.80
C VAL A 169 9.74 -19.63 -7.87
N GLY A 170 10.26 -20.06 -6.71
CA GLY A 170 10.91 -19.19 -5.74
C GLY A 170 12.17 -18.52 -6.30
N ASP A 171 12.70 -17.53 -5.58
CA ASP A 171 13.98 -16.89 -5.92
C ASP A 171 15.21 -17.66 -5.38
N GLU A 172 15.00 -18.84 -4.78
CA GLU A 172 16.05 -19.72 -4.21
C GLU A 172 16.48 -20.83 -5.18
#